data_AF-A0AAW0SLU9-F1
#
_entry.id   AF-A0AAW0SLU9-F1
#
_cell.length_a   1.000
_cell.length_b   1.000
_cell.length_c   1.000
_cell.angle_alpha   90.00
_cell.angle_beta   90.00
_cell.angle_gamma   90.00
#
_symmetry.space_group_name_H-M   'P 1'
#
loop_
_entity.id
_entity.type
_entity.pdbx_description
1 polymer ?
#
loop_
_entity_poly.entity_id
_entity_poly.type
_entity_poly.pdbx_seq_one_letter_code
_entity_poly.pdbx_strand_id
1 'polypeptide(L)'
;MFSPDLIVEVAHPAISKKFGPMFLEVADYLIGSPTALASQEVETSLRDAAAMQGLYIPAGAFWGTEDIMKMADEGTLKDLKVTMIKHPSCFKLQGELYSKNEQICEETAVTLYEGSVRTLCPLAPNNVNTMAAAAMAAHNLGFDGVQGCLIADPQLREWHIVEIEVTGPEIAGRKFSVKTTRQNPANLRAVTGTATYASFLSSVKRAGGKGPGVHFC
;
A
#
# COMPACT_ATOMS: atom_id res chain seq x y z
N MET A 1 -18.85 -6.00 30.49
CA MET A 1 -19.05 -5.84 29.04
C MET A 1 -17.66 -5.78 28.45
N PHE A 2 -17.31 -6.67 27.52
CA PHE A 2 -15.98 -6.63 26.89
C PHE A 2 -16.00 -5.57 25.79
N SER A 3 -15.06 -4.63 25.83
CA SER A 3 -14.79 -3.69 24.74
C SER A 3 -13.55 -4.16 23.97
N PRO A 4 -13.56 -4.11 22.63
CA PRO A 4 -12.36 -4.44 21.87
C PRO A 4 -11.28 -3.37 22.08
N ASP A 5 -10.02 -3.78 22.20
CA ASP A 5 -8.88 -2.84 22.21
C ASP A 5 -8.48 -2.45 20.78
N LEU A 6 -8.65 -3.37 19.82
CA LEU A 6 -8.27 -3.21 18.42
C LEU A 6 -9.31 -3.87 17.50
N ILE A 7 -9.72 -3.15 16.46
CA ILE A 7 -10.49 -3.66 15.33
C ILE A 7 -9.54 -3.82 14.14
N VAL A 8 -9.57 -4.98 13.48
CA VAL A 8 -8.73 -5.27 12.31
C VAL A 8 -9.62 -5.55 11.10
N GLU A 9 -9.53 -4.72 10.08
CA GLU A 9 -10.22 -4.95 8.80
C GLU A 9 -9.34 -5.78 7.87
N VAL A 10 -9.82 -6.94 7.42
CA VAL A 10 -9.14 -7.82 6.44
C VAL A 10 -10.15 -8.30 5.39
N ALA A 11 -10.92 -7.37 4.82
CA ALA A 11 -12.03 -7.65 3.93
C ALA A 11 -11.89 -6.89 2.60
N HIS A 12 -12.27 -5.61 2.58
CA HIS A 12 -12.32 -4.78 1.38
C HIS A 12 -12.30 -3.30 1.78
N PRO A 13 -11.71 -2.38 1.00
CA PRO A 13 -11.68 -0.95 1.32
C PRO A 13 -13.07 -0.30 1.54
N ALA A 14 -14.12 -0.90 1.00
CA ALA A 14 -15.51 -0.48 1.24
C ALA A 14 -15.93 -0.59 2.72
N ILE A 15 -15.35 -1.52 3.49
CA ILE A 15 -15.62 -1.67 4.92
C ILE A 15 -15.04 -0.47 5.68
N SER A 16 -13.79 -0.10 5.41
CA SER A 16 -13.16 1.09 5.97
C SER A 16 -13.93 2.36 5.63
N LYS A 17 -14.39 2.50 4.37
CA LYS A 17 -15.21 3.64 3.94
C LYS A 17 -16.53 3.73 4.74
N LYS A 18 -17.19 2.61 5.00
CA LYS A 18 -18.52 2.60 5.62
C LYS A 18 -18.49 2.62 7.14
N PHE A 19 -17.52 1.95 7.76
CA PHE A 19 -17.53 1.66 9.19
C PHE A 19 -16.29 2.16 9.93
N GLY A 20 -15.24 2.60 9.24
CA GLY A 20 -13.98 2.97 9.88
C GLY A 20 -14.10 4.07 10.95
N PRO A 21 -14.87 5.16 10.75
CA PRO A 21 -15.10 6.14 11.83
C PRO A 21 -15.75 5.53 13.06
N MET A 22 -16.76 4.66 12.89
CA MET A 22 -17.42 3.96 14.00
C MET A 22 -16.49 2.98 14.72
N PHE A 23 -15.49 2.41 14.04
CA PHE A 23 -14.46 1.60 14.70
C PHE A 23 -13.59 2.47 15.63
N LEU A 24 -13.17 3.64 15.15
CA LEU A 24 -12.36 4.59 15.90
C LEU A 24 -13.11 5.29 17.06
N GLU A 25 -14.44 5.20 17.12
CA GLU A 25 -15.21 5.64 18.29
C GLU A 25 -15.03 4.70 19.50
N VAL A 26 -14.68 3.43 19.26
CA VAL A 26 -14.70 2.39 20.31
C VAL A 26 -13.35 1.72 20.56
N ALA A 27 -12.43 1.72 19.59
CA ALA A 27 -11.17 1.00 19.65
C ALA A 27 -10.12 1.58 18.69
N ASP A 28 -8.87 1.17 18.86
CA ASP A 28 -7.86 1.35 17.82
C ASP A 28 -8.30 0.60 16.55
N TYR A 29 -7.91 1.12 15.38
CA TYR A 29 -8.30 0.54 14.10
C TYR A 29 -7.10 0.25 13.21
N LEU A 30 -6.87 -1.02 12.86
CA LEU A 30 -5.91 -1.44 11.85
C LEU A 30 -6.60 -1.61 10.49
N ILE A 31 -6.28 -0.71 9.55
CA ILE A 31 -6.84 -0.74 8.19
C ILE A 31 -6.06 -1.70 7.29
N GLY A 32 -6.57 -2.92 7.09
CA GLY A 32 -5.90 -3.91 6.22
C GLY A 32 -6.03 -3.63 4.73
N SER A 33 -7.00 -2.80 4.33
CA SER A 33 -7.19 -2.30 2.97
C SER A 33 -6.91 -0.78 2.87
N PRO A 34 -5.64 -0.33 3.00
CA PRO A 34 -5.28 1.09 2.94
C PRO A 34 -5.59 1.73 1.58
N THR A 35 -5.93 0.97 0.54
CA THR A 35 -6.45 1.50 -0.72
C THR A 35 -7.72 2.34 -0.55
N ALA A 36 -8.46 2.20 0.56
CA ALA A 36 -9.58 3.08 0.90
C ALA A 36 -9.14 4.55 1.07
N LEU A 37 -7.91 4.77 1.56
CA LEU A 37 -7.34 6.10 1.85
C LEU A 37 -6.98 6.88 0.57
N ALA A 38 -7.04 6.24 -0.60
CA ALA A 38 -6.96 6.94 -1.88
C ALA A 38 -8.17 7.86 -2.12
N SER A 39 -9.27 7.68 -1.40
CA SER A 39 -10.35 8.67 -1.34
C SER A 39 -10.03 9.73 -0.30
N GLN A 40 -9.87 10.99 -0.72
CA GLN A 40 -9.58 12.09 0.20
C GLN A 40 -10.66 12.24 1.27
N GLU A 41 -11.93 12.07 0.91
CA GLU A 41 -13.06 12.09 1.84
C GLU A 41 -12.91 11.02 2.95
N VAL A 42 -12.53 9.80 2.58
CA VAL A 42 -12.37 8.69 3.54
C VAL A 42 -11.13 8.92 4.40
N GLU A 43 -10.03 9.33 3.81
CA GLU A 43 -8.79 9.61 4.53
C GLU A 43 -8.99 10.70 5.58
N THR A 44 -9.61 11.82 5.20
CA THR A 44 -9.92 12.93 6.12
C THR A 44 -10.88 12.47 7.22
N SER A 45 -11.95 11.76 6.87
CA SER A 45 -12.91 11.25 7.87
C SER A 45 -12.26 10.30 8.88
N LEU A 46 -11.35 9.41 8.45
CA LEU A 46 -10.65 8.49 9.35
C LEU A 46 -9.59 9.21 10.19
N ARG A 47 -8.89 10.20 9.61
CA ARG A 47 -7.92 11.01 10.34
C ARG A 47 -8.60 11.83 11.43
N ASP A 48 -9.75 12.42 11.15
CA ASP A 48 -10.54 13.17 12.12
C ASP A 48 -11.10 12.25 13.22
N ALA A 49 -11.58 11.07 12.86
CA ALA A 49 -12.05 10.07 13.82
C ALA A 49 -10.93 9.52 14.72
N ALA A 50 -9.69 9.51 14.24
CA ALA A 50 -8.50 9.13 15.01
C ALA A 50 -8.07 10.19 16.05
N ALA A 51 -8.96 11.10 16.47
CA ALA A 51 -8.70 12.08 17.51
C ALA A 51 -8.60 11.48 18.93
N MET A 52 -9.23 10.32 19.16
CA MET A 52 -9.24 9.64 20.47
C MET A 52 -8.59 8.25 20.45
N GLN A 53 -8.52 7.63 19.27
CA GLN A 53 -7.95 6.29 19.05
C GLN A 53 -6.91 6.34 17.93
N GLY A 54 -6.05 5.34 17.85
CA GLY A 54 -5.06 5.20 16.79
C GLY A 54 -5.64 4.54 15.54
N LEU A 55 -5.44 5.18 14.38
CA LEU A 55 -5.55 4.55 13.07
C LEU A 55 -4.20 3.98 12.66
N TYR A 56 -4.11 2.66 12.54
CA TYR A 56 -2.89 1.94 12.23
C TYR A 56 -2.87 1.49 10.77
N ILE A 57 -1.76 1.77 10.08
CA ILE A 57 -1.52 1.42 8.68
C ILE A 57 -0.44 0.32 8.64
N PRO A 58 -0.78 -0.89 8.18
CA PRO A 58 0.21 -1.96 8.06
C PRO A 58 1.14 -1.70 6.88
N ALA A 59 2.46 -1.71 7.12
CA ALA A 59 3.44 -1.58 6.04
C ALA A 59 3.35 -2.75 5.03
N GLY A 60 3.07 -3.97 5.51
CA GLY A 60 2.89 -5.15 4.69
C GLY A 60 4.09 -5.44 3.78
N ALA A 61 3.88 -5.42 2.46
CA ALA A 61 4.98 -5.68 1.52
C ALA A 61 5.98 -4.50 1.40
N PHE A 62 5.67 -3.33 1.97
CA PHE A 62 6.42 -2.08 1.76
C PHE A 62 7.67 -2.06 2.63
N TRP A 63 8.83 -2.09 1.99
CA TRP A 63 10.12 -1.99 2.66
C TRP A 63 10.62 -0.54 2.69
N GLY A 64 11.24 -0.11 3.80
CA GLY A 64 11.81 1.25 3.92
C GLY A 64 10.81 2.32 4.37
N THR A 65 9.70 1.94 5.01
CA THR A 65 8.67 2.87 5.51
C THR A 65 9.25 3.97 6.39
N GLU A 66 10.11 3.61 7.34
CA GLU A 66 10.72 4.55 8.29
C GLU A 66 11.60 5.61 7.60
N ASP A 67 12.47 5.20 6.69
CA ASP A 67 13.36 6.11 5.97
C ASP A 67 12.57 7.05 5.05
N ILE A 68 11.51 6.53 4.40
CA ILE A 68 10.63 7.32 3.53
C ILE A 68 9.83 8.34 4.34
N MET A 69 9.30 7.97 5.52
CA MET A 69 8.63 8.91 6.41
C MET A 69 9.57 10.04 6.86
N LYS A 70 10.80 9.71 7.31
CA LYS A 70 11.80 10.72 7.68
C LYS A 70 12.10 11.68 6.53
N MET A 71 12.24 11.16 5.31
CA MET A 71 12.47 12.02 4.15
C MET A 71 11.26 12.90 3.82
N ALA A 72 10.05 12.38 3.99
CA ALA A 72 8.82 13.14 3.79
C ALA A 72 8.65 14.25 4.85
N ASP A 73 8.94 13.94 6.12
CA ASP A 73 8.92 14.88 7.25
C ASP A 73 9.87 16.06 7.02
N GLU A 74 11.07 15.78 6.53
CA GLU A 74 12.08 16.79 6.20
C GLU A 74 11.88 17.44 4.81
N GLY A 75 10.83 17.06 4.07
CA GLY A 75 10.57 17.56 2.71
C GLY A 75 11.66 17.22 1.68
N THR A 76 12.51 16.23 1.99
CA THR A 76 13.63 15.79 1.14
C THR A 76 13.22 14.70 0.15
N LEU A 77 12.12 13.99 0.39
CA LEU A 77 11.54 13.04 -0.56
C LEU A 77 11.02 13.78 -1.80
N LYS A 78 11.62 13.53 -2.97
CA LYS A 78 11.28 14.23 -4.23
C LYS A 78 10.50 13.37 -5.20
N ASP A 79 10.72 12.06 -5.20
CA ASP A 79 9.95 11.12 -6.00
C ASP A 79 9.93 9.74 -5.33
N LEU A 80 8.82 9.03 -5.47
CA LEU A 80 8.65 7.66 -5.02
C LEU A 80 7.86 6.88 -6.07
N LYS A 81 8.48 5.84 -6.61
CA LYS A 81 7.84 4.88 -7.50
C LYS A 81 7.83 3.49 -6.87
N VAL A 82 6.67 2.84 -6.89
CA VAL A 82 6.49 1.46 -6.45
C VAL A 82 6.02 0.63 -7.65
N THR A 83 6.82 -0.35 -8.04
CA THR A 83 6.51 -1.29 -9.12
C THR A 83 6.14 -2.65 -8.53
N MET A 84 5.04 -3.24 -8.99
CA MET A 84 4.69 -4.62 -8.69
C MET A 84 4.71 -5.46 -9.95
N ILE A 85 5.47 -6.54 -9.91
CA ILE A 85 5.55 -7.53 -10.98
C ILE A 85 4.95 -8.84 -10.47
N LYS A 86 3.95 -9.35 -11.17
CA LYS A 86 3.28 -10.63 -10.84
C LYS A 86 2.92 -11.37 -12.12
N HIS A 87 2.68 -12.68 -11.98
CA HIS A 87 1.98 -13.43 -13.02
C HIS A 87 0.60 -12.81 -13.31
N PRO A 88 0.14 -12.75 -14.59
CA PRO A 88 -1.17 -12.20 -14.96
C PRO A 88 -2.32 -12.77 -14.12
N SER A 89 -2.27 -14.07 -13.80
CA SER A 89 -3.30 -14.74 -13.00
C SER A 89 -3.35 -14.33 -11.51
N CYS A 90 -2.35 -13.62 -11.01
CA CYS A 90 -2.28 -13.15 -9.62
C CYS A 90 -2.90 -11.74 -9.44
N PHE A 91 -3.37 -11.11 -10.51
CA PHE A 91 -4.00 -9.81 -10.47
C PHE A 91 -5.53 -9.90 -10.32
N LYS A 92 -6.09 -9.17 -9.35
CA LYS A 92 -7.54 -8.92 -9.22
C LYS A 92 -7.83 -7.47 -9.60
N LEU A 93 -7.97 -7.25 -10.91
CA LEU A 93 -8.13 -5.92 -11.52
C LEU A 93 -9.59 -5.62 -11.84
N GLN A 94 -9.87 -4.36 -12.09
CA GLN A 94 -11.17 -3.84 -12.49
C GLN A 94 -11.01 -2.95 -13.73
N GLY A 95 -12.10 -2.75 -14.48
CA GLY A 95 -12.14 -1.83 -15.62
C GLY A 95 -11.13 -2.18 -16.70
N GLU A 96 -10.48 -1.15 -17.27
CA GLU A 96 -9.53 -1.29 -18.37
C GLU A 96 -8.33 -2.18 -18.06
N LEU A 97 -7.86 -2.20 -16.80
CA LEU A 97 -6.72 -3.01 -16.39
C LEU A 97 -7.05 -4.50 -16.43
N TYR A 98 -8.29 -4.86 -16.09
CA TYR A 98 -8.77 -6.25 -16.24
C TYR A 98 -8.75 -6.65 -17.72
N SER A 99 -9.36 -5.85 -18.60
CA SER A 99 -9.40 -6.14 -20.04
C SER A 99 -8.00 -6.24 -20.65
N LYS A 100 -7.05 -5.39 -20.21
CA LYS A 100 -5.66 -5.43 -20.67
C LYS A 100 -4.92 -6.68 -20.20
N ASN A 101 -5.16 -7.13 -18.97
CA ASN A 101 -4.53 -8.32 -18.41
C ASN A 101 -5.02 -9.62 -19.08
N GLU A 102 -6.28 -9.68 -19.50
CA GLU A 102 -6.82 -10.84 -20.23
C GLU A 102 -6.19 -11.03 -21.63
N GLN A 103 -5.58 -9.98 -22.18
CA GLN A 103 -4.91 -10.01 -23.50
C GLN A 103 -3.45 -10.47 -23.43
N ILE A 104 -2.92 -10.72 -22.22
CA ILE A 104 -1.51 -11.08 -22.05
C ILE A 104 -1.28 -12.52 -22.50
N CYS A 105 -0.38 -12.70 -23.46
CA CYS A 105 0.13 -13.99 -23.89
C CYS A 105 1.27 -14.48 -22.99
N GLU A 106 1.66 -15.76 -23.11
CA GLU A 106 2.64 -16.39 -22.20
C GLU A 106 4.10 -15.94 -22.39
N GLU A 107 4.41 -15.04 -23.33
CA GLU A 107 5.80 -14.84 -23.79
C GLU A 107 6.48 -13.59 -23.22
N THR A 108 5.74 -12.48 -23.04
CA THR A 108 6.35 -11.17 -22.77
C THR A 108 5.71 -10.46 -21.58
N ALA A 109 6.53 -9.84 -20.74
CA ALA A 109 6.07 -8.97 -19.65
C ALA A 109 5.44 -7.69 -20.20
N VAL A 110 4.27 -7.31 -19.68
CA VAL A 110 3.50 -6.14 -20.13
C VAL A 110 3.23 -5.20 -18.96
N THR A 111 3.55 -3.92 -19.14
CA THR A 111 3.12 -2.87 -18.21
C THR A 111 1.62 -2.65 -18.35
N LEU A 112 0.87 -3.06 -17.33
CA LEU A 112 -0.58 -2.84 -17.25
C LEU A 112 -0.90 -1.39 -16.96
N TYR A 113 -0.19 -0.80 -16.01
CA TYR A 113 -0.43 0.55 -15.50
C TYR A 113 0.88 1.24 -15.11
N GLU A 114 0.95 2.55 -15.35
CA GLU A 114 1.96 3.45 -14.78
C GLU A 114 1.34 4.84 -14.57
N GLY A 115 1.36 5.35 -13.34
CA GLY A 115 0.77 6.65 -12.99
C GLY A 115 0.53 6.79 -11.48
N SER A 116 -0.27 7.78 -11.07
CA SER A 116 -0.55 8.06 -9.65
C SER A 116 -1.13 6.84 -8.91
N VAL A 117 -0.76 6.64 -7.65
CA VAL A 117 -1.38 5.60 -6.81
C VAL A 117 -2.88 5.88 -6.59
N ARG A 118 -3.30 7.16 -6.54
CA ARG A 118 -4.72 7.54 -6.38
C ARG A 118 -5.61 6.89 -7.44
N THR A 119 -5.22 6.99 -8.70
CA THR A 119 -6.00 6.47 -9.83
C THR A 119 -5.94 4.94 -9.90
N LEU A 120 -4.85 4.35 -9.43
CA LEU A 120 -4.65 2.90 -9.42
C LEU A 120 -5.47 2.17 -8.36
N CYS A 121 -5.61 2.75 -7.16
CA CYS A 121 -6.32 2.10 -6.04
C CYS A 121 -7.73 1.56 -6.37
N PRO A 122 -8.63 2.30 -7.05
CA PRO A 122 -9.94 1.76 -7.41
C PRO A 122 -9.86 0.65 -8.47
N LEU A 123 -8.83 0.64 -9.32
CA LEU A 123 -8.67 -0.35 -10.40
C LEU A 123 -8.05 -1.66 -9.92
N ALA A 124 -7.31 -1.66 -8.82
CA ALA A 124 -6.61 -2.84 -8.30
C ALA A 124 -6.62 -2.94 -6.76
N PRO A 125 -7.77 -2.76 -6.07
CA PRO A 125 -7.83 -2.53 -4.62
C PRO A 125 -7.26 -3.67 -3.77
N ASN A 126 -7.28 -4.91 -4.28
CA ASN A 126 -6.75 -6.08 -3.59
C ASN A 126 -5.23 -6.25 -3.77
N ASN A 127 -4.66 -5.62 -4.79
CA ASN A 127 -3.27 -5.83 -5.20
C ASN A 127 -2.34 -4.74 -4.67
N VAL A 128 -2.84 -3.51 -4.51
CA VAL A 128 -1.99 -2.31 -4.34
C VAL A 128 -2.02 -1.71 -2.93
N ASN A 129 -2.38 -2.50 -1.90
CA ASN A 129 -2.31 -2.08 -0.50
C ASN A 129 -0.90 -1.58 -0.11
N THR A 130 0.15 -2.20 -0.63
CA THR A 130 1.53 -1.76 -0.44
C THR A 130 1.80 -0.37 -1.02
N MET A 131 1.25 -0.07 -2.20
CA MET A 131 1.40 1.25 -2.83
C MET A 131 0.61 2.30 -2.07
N ALA A 132 -0.57 1.95 -1.56
CA ALA A 132 -1.35 2.83 -0.70
C ALA A 132 -0.64 3.12 0.63
N ALA A 133 -0.03 2.12 1.25
CA ALA A 133 0.82 2.32 2.44
C ALA A 133 2.03 3.22 2.12
N ALA A 134 2.64 3.05 0.95
CA ALA A 134 3.74 3.91 0.48
C ALA A 134 3.30 5.37 0.29
N ALA A 135 2.11 5.61 -0.29
CA ALA A 135 1.53 6.94 -0.44
C ALA A 135 1.24 7.62 0.90
N MET A 136 0.79 6.85 1.90
CA MET A 136 0.59 7.36 3.26
C MET A 136 1.91 7.68 3.97
N ALA A 137 2.98 6.92 3.72
CA ALA A 137 4.29 7.14 4.32
C ALA A 137 4.99 8.35 3.70
N ALA A 138 4.86 8.49 2.38
CA ALA A 138 5.34 9.63 1.60
C ALA A 138 4.34 10.80 1.66
N HIS A 139 3.96 11.25 2.87
CA HIS A 139 2.87 12.19 3.06
C HIS A 139 3.03 13.53 2.32
N ASN A 140 4.27 13.95 2.06
CA ASN A 140 4.56 15.16 1.26
C ASN A 140 4.28 14.98 -0.25
N LEU A 141 4.23 13.74 -0.76
CA LEU A 141 3.83 13.40 -2.12
C LEU A 141 2.36 12.94 -2.20
N GLY A 142 1.92 12.18 -1.20
CA GLY A 142 0.58 11.61 -1.11
C GLY A 142 0.21 10.66 -2.26
N PHE A 143 -1.07 10.34 -2.38
CA PHE A 143 -1.57 9.43 -3.41
C PHE A 143 -1.44 9.96 -4.85
N ASP A 144 -1.37 11.29 -5.02
CA ASP A 144 -1.24 11.92 -6.34
C ASP A 144 0.22 11.94 -6.82
N GLY A 145 1.17 12.19 -5.91
CA GLY A 145 2.59 12.29 -6.23
C GLY A 145 3.31 10.94 -6.30
N VAL A 146 2.93 9.97 -5.47
CA VAL A 146 3.53 8.62 -5.52
C VAL A 146 3.09 7.90 -6.80
N GLN A 147 4.07 7.34 -7.52
CA GLN A 147 3.85 6.61 -8.76
C GLN A 147 3.71 5.11 -8.49
N GLY A 148 2.64 4.51 -9.01
CA GLY A 148 2.42 3.07 -9.03
C GLY A 148 2.64 2.51 -10.42
N CYS A 149 3.31 1.36 -10.52
CA CYS A 149 3.49 0.62 -11.76
C CYS A 149 3.10 -0.84 -11.59
N LEU A 150 2.22 -1.36 -12.45
CA LEU A 150 1.86 -2.77 -12.48
C LEU A 150 2.42 -3.41 -13.74
N ILE A 151 3.23 -4.46 -13.57
CA ILE A 151 3.77 -5.26 -14.66
C ILE A 151 3.24 -6.69 -14.50
N ALA A 152 2.68 -7.20 -15.58
CA ALA A 152 2.25 -8.57 -15.66
C ALA A 152 3.26 -9.38 -16.46
N ASP A 153 3.91 -10.33 -15.79
CA ASP A 153 4.98 -11.15 -16.33
C ASP A 153 4.57 -12.64 -16.28
N PRO A 154 4.21 -13.25 -17.42
CA PRO A 154 3.84 -14.66 -17.49
C PRO A 154 4.93 -15.65 -17.05
N GLN A 155 6.19 -15.23 -17.05
CA GLN A 155 7.32 -16.06 -16.63
C GLN A 155 7.48 -16.10 -15.11
N LEU A 156 6.88 -15.13 -14.39
CA LEU A 156 7.03 -14.99 -12.95
C LEU A 156 6.06 -15.89 -12.16
N ARG A 157 6.33 -17.20 -12.16
CA ARG A 157 5.39 -18.23 -11.66
C ARG A 157 5.45 -18.49 -10.15
N GLU A 158 6.56 -18.17 -9.50
CA GLU A 158 6.84 -18.55 -8.10
C GLU A 158 7.03 -17.35 -7.17
N TRP A 159 6.96 -16.13 -7.71
CA TRP A 159 7.32 -14.92 -6.98
C TRP A 159 6.36 -13.77 -7.27
N HIS A 160 6.21 -12.88 -6.31
CA HIS A 160 5.79 -11.50 -6.52
C HIS A 160 6.98 -10.59 -6.26
N ILE A 161 7.28 -9.71 -7.20
CA ILE A 161 8.35 -8.72 -7.05
C ILE A 161 7.71 -7.38 -6.70
N VAL A 162 8.26 -6.71 -5.69
CA VAL A 162 7.99 -5.32 -5.36
C VAL A 162 9.28 -4.55 -5.48
N GLU A 163 9.34 -3.58 -6.38
CA GLU A 163 10.45 -2.65 -6.49
C GLU A 163 10.04 -1.29 -5.93
N ILE A 164 10.95 -0.67 -5.20
CA ILE A 164 10.76 0.64 -4.60
C ILE A 164 11.93 1.51 -5.04
N GLU A 165 11.61 2.60 -5.72
CA GLU A 165 12.57 3.57 -6.24
C GLU A 165 12.30 4.91 -5.55
N VAL A 166 13.27 5.37 -4.77
CA VAL A 166 13.21 6.61 -3.99
C VAL A 166 14.18 7.60 -4.58
N THR A 167 13.74 8.84 -4.77
CA THR A 167 14.58 9.97 -5.13
C THR A 167 14.55 11.02 -4.02
N GLY A 168 15.73 11.51 -3.64
CA GLY A 168 15.90 12.64 -2.72
C GLY A 168 16.46 13.90 -3.40
N PRO A 169 17.05 14.82 -2.62
CA PRO A 169 17.61 16.07 -3.14
C PRO A 169 18.80 15.83 -4.09
N GLU A 170 19.07 16.84 -4.92
CA GLU A 170 20.26 16.90 -5.77
C GLU A 170 21.22 17.98 -5.25
N ILE A 171 22.47 17.59 -4.98
CA ILE A 171 23.51 18.48 -4.44
C ILE A 171 24.76 18.36 -5.33
N ALA A 172 25.15 19.47 -5.96
CA ALA A 172 26.29 19.55 -6.87
C ALA A 172 26.26 18.45 -7.96
N GLY A 173 25.10 18.28 -8.62
CA GLY A 173 24.91 17.31 -9.70
C GLY A 173 24.78 15.85 -9.25
N ARG A 174 24.72 15.59 -7.94
CA ARG A 174 24.56 14.24 -7.38
C ARG A 174 23.20 14.12 -6.71
N LYS A 175 22.36 13.25 -7.27
CA LYS A 175 21.00 12.98 -6.79
C LYS A 175 21.03 11.83 -5.79
N PHE A 176 20.38 12.00 -4.63
CA PHE A 176 20.13 10.88 -3.74
C PHE A 176 19.14 9.90 -4.39
N SER A 177 19.47 8.62 -4.42
CA SER A 177 18.60 7.57 -4.95
C SER A 177 18.73 6.27 -4.17
N VAL A 178 17.62 5.61 -3.90
CA VAL A 178 17.58 4.25 -3.35
C VAL A 178 16.72 3.38 -4.25
N LYS A 179 17.20 2.16 -4.54
CA LYS A 179 16.42 1.12 -5.20
C LYS A 179 16.42 -0.13 -4.33
N THR A 180 15.23 -0.63 -4.02
CA THR A 180 15.03 -1.88 -3.29
C THR A 180 14.19 -2.82 -4.13
N THR A 181 14.56 -4.11 -4.17
CA THR A 181 13.78 -5.17 -4.79
C THR A 181 13.47 -6.23 -3.76
N ARG A 182 12.18 -6.46 -3.50
CA ARG A 182 11.68 -7.50 -2.60
C ARG A 182 11.05 -8.60 -3.42
N GLN A 183 11.58 -9.82 -3.30
CA GLN A 183 11.03 -11.03 -3.92
C GLN A 183 10.24 -11.80 -2.85
N ASN A 184 8.94 -11.97 -3.07
CA ASN A 184 8.07 -12.70 -2.15
C ASN A 184 7.63 -14.01 -2.81
N PRO A 185 7.88 -15.18 -2.20
CA PRO A 185 7.35 -16.44 -2.70
C PRO A 185 5.81 -16.38 -2.81
N ALA A 186 5.29 -16.81 -3.96
CA ALA A 186 3.87 -16.79 -4.25
C ALA A 186 3.49 -17.93 -5.21
N ASN A 187 2.36 -18.60 -4.92
CA ASN A 187 1.78 -19.56 -5.84
C ASN A 187 1.02 -18.83 -6.95
N LEU A 188 0.91 -19.45 -8.12
CA LEU A 188 0.02 -18.97 -9.18
C LEU A 188 -1.41 -18.76 -8.66
N ARG A 189 -2.07 -17.71 -9.16
CA ARG A 189 -3.41 -17.26 -8.75
C ARG A 189 -3.51 -16.72 -7.33
N ALA A 190 -2.45 -16.76 -6.53
CA ALA A 190 -2.43 -16.10 -5.24
C ALA A 190 -2.23 -14.59 -5.42
N VAL A 191 -3.11 -13.78 -4.83
CA VAL A 191 -2.99 -12.30 -4.90
C VAL A 191 -1.85 -11.81 -4.00
N THR A 192 -1.65 -12.49 -2.87
CA THR A 192 -0.75 -12.10 -1.79
C THR A 192 0.35 -13.14 -1.62
N GLY A 193 1.61 -12.69 -1.61
CA GLY A 193 2.76 -13.57 -1.35
C GLY A 193 2.83 -13.97 0.12
N THR A 194 3.35 -15.16 0.42
CA THR A 194 3.29 -15.78 1.75
C THR A 194 3.96 -14.95 2.84
N ALA A 195 5.08 -14.29 2.52
CA ALA A 195 5.80 -13.41 3.44
C ALA A 195 4.97 -12.19 3.91
N THR A 196 3.89 -11.84 3.21
CA THR A 196 3.00 -10.75 3.60
C THR A 196 2.17 -11.11 4.84
N TYR A 197 1.83 -12.38 5.04
CA TYR A 197 1.05 -12.80 6.22
C TYR A 197 1.82 -12.60 7.53
N ALA A 198 3.10 -12.96 7.55
CA ALA A 198 3.96 -12.75 8.73
C ALA A 198 4.16 -11.25 9.01
N SER A 199 4.31 -10.44 7.96
CA SER A 199 4.39 -8.98 8.09
C SER A 199 3.09 -8.40 8.65
N PHE A 200 1.92 -8.81 8.14
CA PHE A 200 0.63 -8.34 8.64
C PHE A 200 0.40 -8.73 10.10
N LEU A 201 0.74 -9.98 10.48
CA LEU A 201 0.69 -10.41 11.88
C LEU A 201 1.60 -9.57 12.77
N SER A 202 2.78 -9.18 12.28
CA SER A 202 3.66 -8.25 13.00
C SER A 202 3.01 -6.88 13.17
N SER A 203 2.31 -6.37 12.16
CA SER A 203 1.55 -5.12 12.25
C SER A 203 0.42 -5.21 13.29
N VAL A 204 -0.32 -6.32 13.34
CA VAL A 204 -1.34 -6.56 14.39
C VAL A 204 -0.71 -6.52 15.78
N LYS A 205 0.44 -7.18 15.97
CA LYS A 205 1.15 -7.18 17.27
C LYS A 205 1.71 -5.81 17.68
N ARG A 206 1.94 -4.91 16.71
CA ARG A 206 2.47 -3.56 16.93
C ARG A 206 1.39 -2.47 16.91
N ALA A 207 0.16 -2.83 16.55
CA ALA A 207 -0.99 -1.96 16.68
C ALA A 207 -1.39 -1.87 18.16
N GLY A 208 -1.78 -0.67 18.58
CA GLY A 208 -2.03 -0.34 19.99
C GLY A 208 -0.91 0.48 20.64
N GLY A 209 -1.29 1.26 21.66
CA GLY A 209 -0.35 1.92 22.58
C GLY A 209 0.45 3.11 22.03
N LYS A 210 0.13 3.60 20.82
CA LYS A 210 0.75 4.82 20.24
C LYS A 210 -0.09 6.09 20.47
N GLY A 211 -1.25 5.94 21.10
CA GLY A 211 -2.19 7.02 21.33
C GLY A 211 -2.93 7.45 20.05
N PRO A 212 -3.71 8.54 20.15
CA PRO A 212 -4.49 9.05 19.02
C PRO A 212 -3.63 9.40 17.80
N GLY A 213 -4.25 9.36 16.62
CA GLY A 213 -3.65 9.77 15.36
C GLY A 213 -3.38 8.61 14.40
N VAL A 214 -2.67 8.93 13.31
CA VAL A 214 -2.37 7.97 12.23
C VAL A 214 -0.96 7.43 12.41
N HIS A 215 -0.81 6.10 12.49
CA HIS A 215 0.44 5.44 12.81
C HIS A 215 0.75 4.31 11.84
N PHE A 216 2.03 4.11 11.51
CA PHE A 216 2.48 2.90 10.83
C PHE A 216 2.79 1.77 11.81
N CYS A 217 2.52 0.52 11.42
CA CYS A 217 2.85 -0.66 12.20
C CYS A 217 3.23 -1.89 11.37
#